data_AF-A0A2D5YBB4-F1
#
_entry.id   AF-A0A2D5YBB4-F1
#
_cell.length_a   1.000
_cell.length_b   1.000
_cell.length_c   1.000
_cell.angle_alpha   90.00
_cell.angle_beta   90.00
_cell.angle_gamma   90.00
#
_symmetry.space_group_name_H-M   'P 1'
#
loop_
_entity.id
_entity.type
_entity.pdbx_description
1 polymer ?
#
loop_
_entity_poly.entity_id
_entity_poly.type
_entity_poly.pdbx_seq_one_letter_code
_entity_poly.pdbx_strand_id
1 'polypeptide(L)'
;MGWQCYIYTSSTNHYVSNAVKYICYMAVGGGGGGARPVAGFGRSPTGGGYSCAPGTIGYGGNPGNLNSGGSGGYGTYSYGQSGYINYSGGEYARANSGYGPYGYGGAGQWRSPNFTGGGGGGGASRICQARGWNGAVPNNSYYLRVGNGGQQGGNGYRRFGRHGAVYVWQQNYEQPSLSLSVSPTAIIEGQTATISWSAGGDVDGVRSPELGQNLATSGSVVVSPSSNQRYTVVAYNPVYERSRFIDLTVYRIPTATLTATPSTIVVGQSASLDWTSSDANSASINQGIGSVNLSGSLTVSPTTDITYTLSVTGNGGSGSDTATITVLTIPTLNVVAPVSVDYGQDITIEVSGTNTDPSGTGVTLVTVQTDEYEGPGSTLSPISIPNTTGNSFSTQYVIPGSSLPYDTVGPTALELQFTADGYGSLIVEVTKNIDIVIDMTPDAIDIPSSEDKFLGEEPVITPDVQVTSENIVINDIDIPVEIKADSPIQVEIDGDDNWVNIRQI
;
A
#
# COMPACT_ATOMS: atom_id res chain seq x y z
N MET A 1 -41.93 -16.98 -24.37
CA MET A 1 -41.46 -18.33 -24.02
C MET A 1 -42.05 -19.32 -25.02
N GLY A 2 -41.21 -19.77 -25.96
CA GLY A 2 -41.65 -20.44 -27.17
C GLY A 2 -41.95 -21.91 -26.96
N TRP A 3 -43.21 -22.26 -26.74
CA TRP A 3 -43.65 -23.64 -26.88
C TRP A 3 -43.57 -24.05 -28.35
N GLN A 4 -42.85 -25.13 -28.63
CA GLN A 4 -42.86 -25.78 -29.94
C GLN A 4 -44.01 -26.78 -29.96
N CYS A 5 -44.84 -26.73 -31.00
CA CYS A 5 -45.95 -27.67 -31.17
C CYS A 5 -45.70 -28.59 -32.35
N TYR A 6 -45.85 -29.89 -32.13
CA TYR A 6 -45.75 -30.94 -33.13
C TYR A 6 -47.10 -31.66 -33.24
N ILE A 7 -47.58 -31.87 -34.47
CA ILE A 7 -48.82 -32.62 -34.74
C ILE A 7 -48.47 -33.90 -35.48
N TYR A 8 -48.95 -35.02 -34.95
CA TYR A 8 -48.78 -36.33 -35.53
C TYR A 8 -50.14 -36.91 -35.95
N THR A 9 -50.34 -37.08 -37.25
CA THR A 9 -51.56 -37.71 -37.84
C THR A 9 -51.33 -39.18 -38.22
N SER A 10 -50.11 -39.68 -38.07
CA SER A 10 -49.73 -41.10 -38.17
C SER A 10 -48.86 -41.49 -36.97
N SER A 11 -48.90 -42.76 -36.59
CA SER A 11 -48.10 -43.25 -35.46
C SER A 11 -46.59 -43.18 -35.78
N THR A 12 -45.80 -42.63 -34.87
CA THR A 12 -44.35 -42.43 -35.04
C THR A 12 -43.68 -42.14 -33.69
N ASN A 13 -42.35 -42.06 -33.66
CA ASN A 13 -41.60 -41.62 -32.47
C ASN A 13 -41.49 -40.09 -32.42
N HIS A 14 -41.64 -39.53 -31.21
CA HIS A 14 -41.26 -38.16 -30.91
C HIS A 14 -39.99 -38.16 -30.06
N TYR A 15 -38.98 -37.41 -30.51
CA TYR A 15 -37.73 -37.23 -29.80
C TYR A 15 -37.82 -36.05 -28.85
N VAL A 16 -37.47 -36.29 -27.59
CA VAL A 16 -37.44 -35.27 -26.54
C VAL A 16 -36.05 -34.66 -26.48
N SER A 17 -35.98 -33.35 -26.76
CA SER A 17 -34.71 -32.61 -26.79
C SER A 17 -33.97 -32.68 -25.45
N ASN A 18 -32.63 -32.67 -25.50
CA ASN A 18 -31.81 -32.48 -24.30
C ASN A 18 -32.17 -31.20 -23.52
N ALA A 19 -32.69 -30.19 -24.21
CA ALA A 19 -33.06 -28.92 -23.62
C ALA A 19 -34.49 -28.89 -23.04
N VAL A 20 -35.23 -30.01 -23.04
CA VAL A 20 -36.62 -30.03 -22.56
C VAL A 20 -36.73 -29.51 -21.12
N LYS A 21 -37.71 -28.64 -20.90
CA LYS A 21 -38.11 -28.11 -19.59
C LYS A 21 -39.47 -28.68 -19.19
N TYR A 22 -40.43 -28.59 -20.09
CA TYR A 22 -41.75 -29.20 -19.96
C TYR A 22 -42.20 -29.77 -21.30
N ILE A 23 -42.95 -30.87 -21.24
CA ILE A 23 -43.60 -31.44 -22.41
C ILE A 23 -45.03 -31.82 -22.07
N CYS A 24 -45.95 -31.43 -22.92
CA CYS A 24 -47.35 -31.79 -22.82
C CYS A 24 -47.72 -32.63 -24.03
N TYR A 25 -48.35 -33.75 -23.77
CA TYR A 25 -48.93 -34.57 -24.81
C TYR A 25 -50.45 -34.53 -24.74
N MET A 26 -51.09 -34.49 -25.90
CA MET A 26 -52.54 -34.65 -26.03
C MET A 26 -52.85 -35.64 -27.14
N ALA A 27 -53.52 -36.74 -26.78
CA ALA A 27 -54.06 -37.68 -27.75
C ALA A 27 -55.53 -37.33 -28.00
N VAL A 28 -55.95 -37.39 -29.25
CA VAL A 28 -57.35 -37.24 -29.67
C VAL A 28 -57.72 -38.48 -30.48
N GLY A 29 -58.80 -39.16 -30.08
CA GLY A 29 -59.31 -40.34 -30.76
C GLY A 29 -59.97 -40.00 -32.10
N GLY A 30 -59.95 -40.93 -33.06
CA GLY A 30 -60.67 -40.79 -34.32
C GLY A 30 -62.19 -40.83 -34.12
N GLY A 31 -62.94 -40.01 -34.86
CA GLY A 31 -64.40 -39.98 -34.85
C GLY A 31 -65.02 -40.99 -35.83
N GLY A 32 -66.30 -41.32 -35.66
CA GLY A 32 -67.04 -42.21 -36.57
C GLY A 32 -67.45 -41.54 -37.90
N GLY A 33 -67.35 -42.26 -39.02
CA GLY A 33 -67.88 -41.81 -40.30
C GLY A 33 -69.41 -41.93 -40.34
N GLY A 34 -70.13 -40.85 -40.67
CA GLY A 34 -71.59 -40.89 -40.81
C GLY A 34 -72.05 -41.44 -42.17
N ALA A 35 -73.19 -42.15 -42.19
CA ALA A 35 -73.89 -42.51 -43.41
C ALA A 35 -74.47 -41.27 -44.12
N ARG A 36 -74.49 -41.27 -45.46
CA ARG A 36 -75.26 -40.28 -46.23
C ARG A 36 -76.74 -40.59 -46.07
N PRO A 37 -77.58 -39.65 -45.59
CA PRO A 37 -79.00 -39.72 -45.91
C PRO A 37 -79.19 -39.51 -47.41
N VAL A 38 -80.26 -40.08 -47.96
CA VAL A 38 -80.68 -39.89 -49.36
C VAL A 38 -80.78 -38.39 -49.65
N ALA A 39 -80.50 -37.97 -50.90
CA ALA A 39 -80.43 -36.57 -51.30
C ALA A 39 -81.64 -35.76 -50.78
N GLY A 40 -81.38 -34.75 -49.94
CA GLY A 40 -82.40 -33.78 -49.50
C GLY A 40 -82.47 -33.49 -47.99
N PHE A 41 -81.98 -34.36 -47.11
CA PHE A 41 -82.08 -34.14 -45.64
C PHE A 41 -80.79 -34.47 -44.90
N GLY A 42 -80.06 -33.46 -44.40
CA GLY A 42 -78.97 -33.65 -43.44
C GLY A 42 -77.82 -32.67 -43.65
N ARG A 43 -77.32 -32.07 -42.55
CA ARG A 43 -76.13 -31.21 -42.60
C ARG A 43 -74.90 -32.04 -42.99
N SER A 44 -74.10 -31.53 -43.92
CA SER A 44 -72.78 -32.12 -44.22
C SER A 44 -71.94 -32.24 -42.93
N PRO A 45 -71.21 -33.35 -42.74
CA PRO A 45 -70.28 -33.45 -41.62
C PRO A 45 -69.22 -32.34 -41.74
N THR A 46 -69.18 -31.44 -40.77
CA THR A 46 -68.11 -30.45 -40.63
C THR A 46 -66.90 -31.16 -40.01
N GLY A 47 -65.85 -31.38 -40.81
CA GLY A 47 -64.59 -31.88 -40.30
C GLY A 47 -63.89 -30.79 -39.48
N GLY A 48 -63.62 -31.07 -38.20
CA GLY A 48 -62.76 -30.21 -37.39
C GLY A 48 -61.33 -30.24 -37.91
N GLY A 49 -60.68 -29.07 -37.95
CA GLY A 49 -59.27 -28.95 -38.31
C GLY A 49 -58.34 -29.35 -37.16
N TYR A 50 -57.10 -29.74 -37.51
CA TYR A 50 -56.02 -29.92 -36.55
C TYR A 50 -55.32 -28.56 -36.36
N SER A 51 -55.20 -28.05 -35.14
CA SER A 51 -54.52 -26.77 -34.90
C SER A 51 -53.68 -26.77 -33.64
N CYS A 52 -52.51 -26.15 -33.73
CA CYS A 52 -51.59 -25.89 -32.62
C CYS A 52 -51.89 -24.57 -31.87
N ALA A 53 -52.99 -23.88 -32.18
CA ALA A 53 -53.30 -22.59 -31.58
C ALA A 53 -53.72 -22.74 -30.10
N PRO A 54 -53.29 -21.84 -29.19
CA PRO A 54 -53.77 -21.83 -27.82
C PRO A 54 -55.29 -21.66 -27.78
N GLY A 55 -56.00 -22.51 -27.04
CA GLY A 55 -57.46 -22.43 -26.90
C GLY A 55 -58.28 -23.12 -28.00
N THR A 56 -57.66 -23.76 -28.99
CA THR A 56 -58.43 -24.59 -29.93
C THR A 56 -58.84 -25.93 -29.30
N ILE A 57 -60.08 -25.97 -28.82
CA ILE A 57 -60.82 -27.21 -28.58
C ILE A 57 -61.22 -27.72 -29.98
N GLY A 58 -60.81 -28.93 -30.34
CA GLY A 58 -61.22 -29.53 -31.61
C GLY A 58 -62.74 -29.69 -31.65
N TYR A 59 -63.43 -28.83 -32.39
CA TYR A 59 -64.86 -28.96 -32.63
C TYR A 59 -65.09 -29.95 -33.78
N GLY A 60 -65.42 -31.18 -33.42
CA GLY A 60 -65.86 -32.22 -34.35
C GLY A 60 -66.67 -33.27 -33.63
N GLY A 61 -68.00 -33.08 -33.58
CA GLY A 61 -68.97 -34.00 -32.96
C GLY A 61 -68.82 -34.11 -31.44
N ASN A 62 -69.53 -33.24 -30.69
CA ASN A 62 -69.50 -33.11 -29.23
C ASN A 62 -68.34 -33.82 -28.53
N PRO A 63 -67.17 -33.14 -28.37
CA PRO A 63 -66.14 -33.65 -27.50
C PRO A 63 -66.75 -33.81 -26.11
N GLY A 64 -66.71 -35.03 -25.57
CA GLY A 64 -66.91 -35.20 -24.14
C GLY A 64 -65.86 -34.33 -23.42
N ASN A 65 -66.29 -33.64 -22.37
CA ASN A 65 -65.42 -32.79 -21.55
C ASN A 65 -64.14 -33.55 -21.17
N LEU A 66 -63.07 -32.81 -20.89
CA LEU A 66 -61.84 -33.32 -20.28
C LEU A 66 -62.18 -34.44 -19.27
N ASN A 67 -61.66 -35.65 -19.52
CA ASN A 67 -61.90 -36.88 -18.75
C ASN A 67 -63.24 -37.61 -18.92
N SER A 68 -64.03 -37.32 -19.97
CA SER A 68 -65.26 -38.07 -20.28
C SER A 68 -65.38 -38.37 -21.77
N GLY A 69 -65.58 -39.65 -22.13
CA GLY A 69 -65.81 -40.07 -23.51
C GLY A 69 -67.23 -39.74 -23.98
N GLY A 70 -67.39 -39.43 -25.26
CA GLY A 70 -68.70 -39.29 -25.90
C GLY A 70 -69.45 -40.63 -25.96
N SER A 71 -70.77 -40.58 -25.78
CA SER A 71 -71.68 -41.72 -25.70
C SER A 71 -72.21 -42.20 -27.07
N GLY A 72 -72.25 -43.51 -27.32
CA GLY A 72 -72.86 -44.11 -28.53
C GLY A 72 -73.47 -45.50 -28.27
N GLY A 73 -74.69 -45.78 -28.77
CA GLY A 73 -75.55 -46.91 -28.39
C GLY A 73 -75.13 -48.32 -28.88
N TYR A 74 -75.94 -49.35 -28.54
CA TYR A 74 -75.70 -50.79 -28.76
C TYR A 74 -75.87 -51.25 -30.22
N GLY A 75 -74.96 -52.10 -30.70
CA GLY A 75 -74.92 -52.69 -32.05
C GLY A 75 -73.53 -53.26 -32.38
N THR A 76 -73.42 -54.15 -33.38
CA THR A 76 -72.14 -54.75 -33.81
C THR A 76 -71.27 -53.74 -34.55
N TYR A 77 -70.57 -52.88 -33.79
CA TYR A 77 -69.58 -51.94 -34.30
C TYR A 77 -68.18 -52.52 -34.18
N SER A 78 -67.31 -52.26 -35.17
CA SER A 78 -65.94 -52.75 -35.15
C SER A 78 -64.93 -51.75 -35.71
N TYR A 79 -63.72 -51.81 -35.15
CA TYR A 79 -62.47 -51.19 -35.63
C TYR A 79 -62.17 -49.70 -35.33
N GLY A 80 -62.72 -49.12 -34.26
CA GLY A 80 -62.11 -47.93 -33.65
C GLY A 80 -60.90 -48.32 -32.78
N GLN A 81 -59.80 -47.58 -32.85
CA GLN A 81 -58.65 -47.80 -31.96
C GLN A 81 -58.33 -46.52 -31.18
N SER A 82 -58.23 -46.64 -29.86
CA SER A 82 -57.82 -45.55 -28.96
C SER A 82 -56.43 -45.03 -29.32
N GLY A 83 -56.27 -43.72 -29.32
CA GLY A 83 -54.95 -43.09 -29.34
C GLY A 83 -54.32 -43.23 -27.96
N TYR A 84 -53.04 -43.57 -27.89
CA TYR A 84 -52.33 -43.58 -26.63
C TYR A 84 -50.87 -43.25 -26.84
N ILE A 85 -50.23 -42.88 -25.74
CA ILE A 85 -48.81 -42.59 -25.69
C ILE A 85 -48.18 -43.66 -24.84
N ASN A 86 -47.17 -44.34 -25.39
CA ASN A 86 -46.49 -45.40 -24.68
C ASN A 86 -45.25 -44.81 -24.00
N TYR A 87 -45.32 -44.64 -22.69
CA TYR A 87 -44.14 -44.38 -21.90
C TYR A 87 -43.45 -45.71 -21.57
N SER A 88 -42.13 -45.78 -21.65
CA SER A 88 -41.38 -46.89 -21.08
C SER A 88 -41.70 -46.98 -19.58
N GLY A 89 -42.45 -48.01 -19.14
CA GLY A 89 -42.87 -48.17 -17.74
C GLY A 89 -44.38 -48.29 -17.49
N GLY A 90 -45.24 -48.20 -18.52
CA GLY A 90 -46.64 -48.62 -18.42
C GLY A 90 -47.64 -47.59 -17.89
N GLU A 91 -47.26 -46.34 -17.70
CA GLU A 91 -48.22 -45.24 -17.59
C GLU A 91 -48.68 -44.82 -18.99
N TYR A 92 -49.95 -44.42 -19.16
CA TYR A 92 -50.51 -44.08 -20.47
C TYR A 92 -51.42 -42.87 -20.35
N ALA A 93 -51.18 -41.83 -21.15
CA ALA A 93 -52.29 -40.96 -21.55
C ALA A 93 -53.04 -41.67 -22.67
N ARG A 94 -54.28 -42.08 -22.38
CA ARG A 94 -55.15 -42.80 -23.33
C ARG A 94 -56.34 -41.93 -23.70
N ALA A 95 -56.46 -41.61 -24.99
CA ALA A 95 -57.65 -41.02 -25.56
C ALA A 95 -58.47 -42.13 -26.21
N ASN A 96 -59.54 -42.54 -25.51
CA ASN A 96 -60.37 -43.63 -25.99
C ASN A 96 -61.07 -43.28 -27.31
N SER A 97 -61.04 -44.21 -28.28
CA SER A 97 -61.93 -44.14 -29.43
C SER A 97 -63.37 -44.34 -28.96
N GLY A 98 -64.33 -43.62 -29.54
CA GLY A 98 -65.77 -43.81 -29.27
C GLY A 98 -66.30 -45.20 -29.65
N TYR A 99 -65.43 -46.08 -30.16
CA TYR A 99 -65.71 -47.46 -30.52
C TYR A 99 -64.54 -48.35 -30.06
N GLY A 100 -64.78 -49.18 -29.04
CA GLY A 100 -63.87 -50.17 -28.47
C GLY A 100 -64.65 -51.14 -27.57
N PRO A 101 -64.12 -52.34 -27.22
CA PRO A 101 -64.90 -53.44 -26.61
C PRO A 101 -65.51 -53.13 -25.24
N TYR A 102 -65.13 -52.02 -24.59
CA TYR A 102 -65.59 -51.64 -23.24
C TYR A 102 -66.12 -50.20 -23.15
N GLY A 103 -66.47 -49.57 -24.28
CA GLY A 103 -67.08 -48.23 -24.29
C GLY A 103 -68.58 -48.32 -23.98
N TYR A 104 -69.01 -47.88 -22.80
CA TYR A 104 -70.43 -47.85 -22.43
C TYR A 104 -71.17 -46.69 -23.11
N GLY A 105 -72.16 -47.06 -23.91
CA GLY A 105 -72.98 -46.18 -24.73
C GLY A 105 -74.15 -45.52 -24.01
N GLY A 106 -74.30 -44.21 -24.20
CA GLY A 106 -75.50 -43.45 -23.84
C GLY A 106 -76.38 -43.12 -25.06
N ALA A 107 -77.62 -42.71 -24.80
CA ALA A 107 -78.74 -42.71 -25.73
C ALA A 107 -78.73 -41.57 -26.78
N GLY A 108 -79.02 -41.93 -28.02
CA GLY A 108 -79.24 -41.01 -29.14
C GLY A 108 -79.56 -41.75 -30.44
N GLN A 109 -80.68 -42.49 -30.47
CA GLN A 109 -81.15 -43.18 -31.67
C GLN A 109 -82.60 -42.75 -31.96
N TRP A 110 -82.84 -42.04 -33.06
CA TRP A 110 -84.16 -41.97 -33.66
C TRP A 110 -84.44 -43.34 -34.30
N ARG A 111 -85.38 -44.09 -33.73
CA ARG A 111 -85.77 -45.41 -34.25
C ARG A 111 -86.77 -45.22 -35.40
N SER A 112 -86.30 -45.35 -36.63
CA SER A 112 -87.12 -45.67 -37.81
C SER A 112 -86.46 -46.83 -38.58
N PRO A 113 -87.23 -47.84 -39.05
CA PRO A 113 -86.68 -49.09 -39.59
C PRO A 113 -85.82 -48.95 -40.86
N ASN A 114 -85.81 -47.78 -41.51
CA ASN A 114 -85.05 -47.54 -42.75
C ASN A 114 -83.91 -46.51 -42.62
N PHE A 115 -83.65 -45.93 -41.44
CA PHE A 115 -82.61 -44.90 -41.27
C PHE A 115 -81.89 -45.01 -39.92
N THR A 116 -80.66 -45.52 -39.94
CA THR A 116 -79.74 -45.51 -38.79
C THR A 116 -78.54 -44.63 -39.08
N GLY A 117 -78.57 -43.39 -38.56
CA GLY A 117 -77.45 -42.44 -38.65
C GLY A 117 -77.11 -41.89 -37.27
N GLY A 118 -76.02 -42.39 -36.67
CA GLY A 118 -75.45 -41.84 -35.45
C GLY A 118 -73.95 -42.14 -35.43
N GLY A 119 -73.11 -41.11 -35.35
CA GLY A 119 -71.66 -41.24 -35.27
C GLY A 119 -71.16 -40.89 -33.88
N GLY A 120 -70.44 -41.81 -33.23
CA GLY A 120 -69.73 -41.53 -31.98
C GLY A 120 -68.51 -40.63 -32.19
N GLY A 121 -68.33 -39.64 -31.31
CA GLY A 121 -67.13 -38.80 -31.24
C GLY A 121 -65.96 -39.51 -30.55
N GLY A 122 -64.73 -39.22 -30.95
CA GLY A 122 -63.52 -39.70 -30.25
C GLY A 122 -63.25 -38.87 -28.98
N GLY A 123 -62.79 -39.51 -27.90
CA GLY A 123 -62.37 -38.81 -26.68
C GLY A 123 -61.00 -38.14 -26.82
N ALA A 124 -60.63 -37.29 -25.86
CA ALA A 124 -59.30 -36.68 -25.79
C ALA A 124 -58.70 -36.83 -24.38
N SER A 125 -57.38 -36.99 -24.30
CA SER A 125 -56.63 -37.04 -23.03
C SER A 125 -55.39 -36.17 -23.12
N ARG A 126 -55.09 -35.42 -22.06
CA ARG A 126 -53.89 -34.58 -21.96
C ARG A 126 -53.08 -34.94 -20.72
N ILE A 127 -51.77 -34.88 -20.84
CA ILE A 127 -50.82 -34.98 -19.73
C ILE A 127 -49.67 -34.01 -19.97
N CYS A 128 -49.13 -33.44 -18.90
CA CYS A 128 -47.95 -32.59 -18.95
C CYS A 128 -46.95 -33.09 -17.94
N GLN A 129 -45.69 -33.13 -18.34
CA GLN A 129 -44.58 -33.67 -17.56
C GLN A 129 -43.43 -32.68 -17.56
N ALA A 130 -42.83 -32.48 -16.39
CA ALA A 130 -41.60 -31.72 -16.25
C ALA A 130 -40.40 -32.59 -16.66
N ARG A 131 -39.29 -31.96 -17.06
CA ARG A 131 -38.03 -32.64 -17.36
C ARG A 131 -37.71 -33.74 -16.33
N GLY A 132 -37.30 -34.91 -16.81
CA GLY A 132 -36.89 -36.04 -15.97
C GLY A 132 -38.04 -36.98 -15.58
N TRP A 133 -39.29 -36.55 -15.67
CA TRP A 133 -40.44 -37.44 -15.56
C TRP A 133 -40.64 -38.28 -16.82
N ASN A 134 -41.36 -39.38 -16.70
CA ASN A 134 -41.61 -40.29 -17.82
C ASN A 134 -42.38 -39.57 -18.94
N GLY A 135 -41.93 -39.73 -20.19
CA GLY A 135 -42.39 -38.92 -21.32
C GLY A 135 -41.65 -37.59 -21.50
N ALA A 136 -40.83 -37.16 -20.53
CA ALA A 136 -40.05 -35.92 -20.53
C ALA A 136 -38.57 -36.15 -20.20
N VAL A 137 -38.08 -37.39 -20.38
CA VAL A 137 -36.67 -37.72 -20.16
C VAL A 137 -35.85 -37.16 -21.33
N PRO A 138 -34.84 -36.31 -21.07
CA PRO A 138 -33.97 -35.75 -22.11
C PRO A 138 -33.32 -36.82 -22.98
N ASN A 139 -33.15 -36.54 -24.28
CA ASN A 139 -32.54 -37.44 -25.27
C ASN A 139 -33.26 -38.78 -25.48
N ASN A 140 -34.48 -38.92 -24.99
CA ASN A 140 -35.27 -40.13 -25.15
C ASN A 140 -36.28 -39.98 -26.31
N SER A 141 -36.74 -41.11 -26.85
CA SER A 141 -37.77 -41.15 -27.88
C SER A 141 -38.99 -41.90 -27.38
N TYR A 142 -40.17 -41.31 -27.56
CA TYR A 142 -41.43 -41.91 -27.14
C TYR A 142 -42.30 -42.23 -28.35
N TYR A 143 -42.79 -43.46 -28.40
CA TYR A 143 -43.69 -43.90 -29.47
C TYR A 143 -45.10 -43.34 -29.25
N LEU A 144 -45.55 -42.57 -30.23
CA LEU A 144 -46.86 -41.97 -30.28
C LEU A 144 -47.76 -42.79 -31.18
N ARG A 145 -48.90 -43.25 -30.63
CA ARG A 145 -49.89 -43.97 -31.41
C ARG A 145 -51.10 -43.11 -31.69
N VAL A 146 -51.31 -42.83 -32.97
CA VAL A 146 -52.50 -42.12 -33.44
C VAL A 146 -53.68 -43.09 -33.52
N GLY A 147 -54.79 -42.73 -32.91
CA GLY A 147 -56.02 -43.53 -32.93
C GLY A 147 -56.64 -43.58 -34.34
N ASN A 148 -57.13 -44.74 -34.76
CA ASN A 148 -57.78 -44.90 -36.06
C ASN A 148 -59.28 -44.54 -36.00
N GLY A 149 -59.77 -43.91 -37.07
CA GLY A 149 -61.19 -43.64 -37.25
C GLY A 149 -61.96 -44.94 -37.48
N GLY A 150 -63.09 -45.11 -36.78
CA GLY A 150 -63.94 -46.29 -36.96
C GLY A 150 -64.79 -46.24 -38.24
N GLN A 151 -65.27 -47.40 -38.67
CA GLN A 151 -66.24 -47.53 -39.78
C GLN A 151 -67.63 -47.84 -39.20
N GLN A 152 -68.67 -47.11 -39.63
CA GLN A 152 -70.06 -47.43 -39.24
C GLN A 152 -70.50 -48.75 -39.89
N GLY A 153 -71.04 -49.69 -39.09
CA GLY A 153 -71.66 -50.93 -39.57
C GLY A 153 -73.10 -50.72 -40.05
N GLY A 154 -73.47 -51.31 -41.19
CA GLY A 154 -74.81 -51.23 -41.80
C GLY A 154 -74.82 -51.58 -43.30
N ASN A 155 -76.02 -51.68 -43.89
CA ASN A 155 -76.22 -51.97 -45.32
C ASN A 155 -76.31 -50.64 -46.11
N GLY A 156 -75.26 -50.27 -46.86
CA GLY A 156 -75.14 -49.01 -47.61
C GLY A 156 -73.69 -48.55 -47.86
N TYR A 157 -73.49 -47.41 -48.55
CA TYR A 157 -72.17 -46.82 -48.83
C TYR A 157 -71.46 -46.37 -47.54
N ARG A 158 -70.52 -47.19 -47.07
CA ARG A 158 -69.77 -46.98 -45.83
C ARG A 158 -68.74 -45.85 -45.99
N ARG A 159 -68.62 -44.98 -44.99
CA ARG A 159 -67.55 -43.98 -44.92
C ARG A 159 -66.61 -44.29 -43.76
N PHE A 160 -65.32 -44.14 -44.00
CA PHE A 160 -64.32 -44.20 -42.94
C PHE A 160 -64.37 -42.91 -42.11
N GLY A 161 -64.35 -43.07 -40.79
CA GLY A 161 -64.13 -41.96 -39.88
C GLY A 161 -62.74 -41.35 -40.05
N ARG A 162 -62.55 -40.08 -39.65
CA ARG A 162 -61.22 -39.47 -39.67
C ARG A 162 -60.35 -40.07 -38.57
N HIS A 163 -59.08 -40.31 -38.88
CA HIS A 163 -58.08 -40.66 -37.87
C HIS A 163 -57.95 -39.53 -36.84
N GLY A 164 -57.55 -39.92 -35.63
CA GLY A 164 -57.23 -38.98 -34.57
C GLY A 164 -55.93 -38.23 -34.83
N ALA A 165 -55.40 -37.58 -33.81
CA ALA A 165 -54.07 -36.98 -33.83
C ALA A 165 -53.45 -37.00 -32.44
N VAL A 166 -52.12 -36.93 -32.40
CA VAL A 166 -51.36 -36.65 -31.17
C VAL A 166 -50.68 -35.30 -31.33
N TYR A 167 -50.89 -34.42 -30.35
CA TYR A 167 -50.24 -33.13 -30.24
C TYR A 167 -49.18 -33.19 -29.16
N VAL A 168 -48.02 -32.63 -29.44
CA VAL A 168 -46.93 -32.52 -28.48
C VAL A 168 -46.50 -31.07 -28.40
N TRP A 169 -46.64 -30.47 -27.22
CA TRP A 169 -46.08 -29.16 -26.93
C TRP A 169 -44.85 -29.34 -26.08
N GLN A 170 -43.70 -28.85 -26.56
CA GLN A 170 -42.44 -28.91 -25.84
C GLN A 170 -41.95 -27.49 -25.56
N GLN A 171 -41.63 -27.21 -24.31
CA GLN A 171 -40.90 -26.03 -23.89
C GLN A 171 -39.47 -26.46 -23.59
N ASN A 172 -38.49 -25.75 -24.16
CA ASN A 172 -37.08 -25.96 -23.87
C ASN A 172 -36.57 -24.87 -22.92
N TYR A 173 -35.51 -25.18 -22.19
CA TYR A 173 -34.70 -24.18 -21.49
C TYR A 173 -34.14 -23.19 -22.50
N GLU A 174 -34.14 -21.91 -22.13
CA GLU A 174 -33.47 -20.85 -22.88
C GLU A 174 -32.11 -20.54 -22.22
N GLN A 175 -31.18 -19.94 -22.96
CA GLN A 175 -29.88 -19.60 -22.38
C GLN A 175 -30.02 -18.41 -21.41
N PRO A 176 -29.49 -18.47 -20.18
CA PRO A 176 -29.46 -17.35 -19.26
C PRO A 176 -28.87 -16.06 -19.88
N SER A 177 -29.35 -14.89 -19.46
CA SER A 177 -28.63 -13.63 -19.62
C SER A 177 -27.91 -13.27 -18.33
N LEU A 178 -26.74 -12.61 -18.42
CA LEU A 178 -25.97 -12.20 -17.25
C LEU A 178 -25.24 -10.88 -17.54
N SER A 179 -25.42 -9.90 -16.66
CA SER A 179 -24.63 -8.68 -16.56
C SER A 179 -23.85 -8.67 -15.25
N LEU A 180 -22.63 -8.15 -15.30
CA LEU A 180 -21.71 -8.06 -14.17
C LEU A 180 -20.95 -6.73 -14.28
N SER A 181 -20.85 -6.00 -13.17
CA SER A 181 -20.15 -4.72 -13.09
C SER A 181 -19.46 -4.56 -11.75
N VAL A 182 -18.41 -3.75 -11.71
CA VAL A 182 -17.75 -3.32 -10.48
C VAL A 182 -17.61 -1.80 -10.47
N SER A 183 -17.81 -1.19 -9.31
CA SER A 183 -17.60 0.23 -9.10
C SER A 183 -16.96 0.48 -7.74
N PRO A 184 -15.80 1.18 -7.67
CA PRO A 184 -14.96 1.58 -8.81
C PRO A 184 -14.21 0.38 -9.43
N THR A 185 -13.70 0.51 -10.67
CA THR A 185 -12.93 -0.55 -11.35
C THR A 185 -11.51 -0.72 -10.83
N ALA A 186 -11.02 0.24 -10.05
CA ALA A 186 -9.77 0.18 -9.33
C ALA A 186 -9.92 0.81 -7.94
N ILE A 187 -9.20 0.26 -6.96
CA ILE A 187 -9.18 0.74 -5.58
C ILE A 187 -7.74 0.87 -5.07
N ILE A 188 -7.53 1.69 -4.04
CA ILE A 188 -6.29 1.63 -3.23
C ILE A 188 -6.47 0.56 -2.15
N GLU A 189 -5.41 -0.19 -1.81
CA GLU A 189 -5.44 -1.20 -0.75
C GLU A 189 -6.05 -0.64 0.55
N GLY A 190 -7.01 -1.39 1.12
CA GLY A 190 -7.81 -0.95 2.28
C GLY A 190 -9.11 -0.23 1.92
N GLN A 191 -9.30 0.20 0.67
CA GLN A 191 -10.59 0.69 0.18
C GLN A 191 -11.51 -0.47 -0.25
N THR A 192 -12.74 -0.13 -0.59
CA THR A 192 -13.78 -1.08 -0.98
C THR A 192 -14.28 -0.82 -2.40
N ALA A 193 -14.70 -1.89 -3.08
CA ALA A 193 -15.46 -1.81 -4.32
C ALA A 193 -16.76 -2.60 -4.19
N THR A 194 -17.76 -2.22 -4.98
CA THR A 194 -19.04 -2.94 -5.04
C THR A 194 -19.14 -3.70 -6.34
N ILE A 195 -19.30 -5.02 -6.24
CA ILE A 195 -19.59 -5.90 -7.37
C ILE A 195 -21.09 -6.08 -7.45
N SER A 196 -21.68 -5.87 -8.63
CA SER A 196 -23.11 -6.02 -8.87
C SER A 196 -23.35 -6.96 -10.04
N TRP A 197 -24.35 -7.84 -9.91
CA TRP A 197 -24.75 -8.76 -10.95
C TRP A 197 -26.27 -8.76 -11.15
N SER A 198 -26.68 -9.08 -12.37
CA SER A 198 -28.08 -9.34 -12.72
C SER A 198 -28.15 -10.45 -13.75
N ALA A 199 -28.77 -11.55 -13.36
CA ALA A 199 -29.10 -12.67 -14.20
C ALA A 199 -30.59 -12.60 -14.58
N GLY A 200 -30.89 -12.90 -15.84
CA GLY A 200 -32.25 -12.82 -16.39
C GLY A 200 -32.52 -13.93 -17.38
N GLY A 201 -33.75 -13.98 -17.89
CA GLY A 201 -34.20 -15.08 -18.73
C GLY A 201 -34.52 -16.33 -17.92
N ASP A 202 -34.09 -17.49 -18.41
CA ASP A 202 -34.37 -18.80 -17.81
C ASP A 202 -33.21 -19.25 -16.89
N VAL A 203 -33.28 -18.86 -15.61
CA VAL A 203 -32.22 -19.03 -14.61
C VAL A 203 -32.75 -19.80 -13.41
N ASP A 204 -32.08 -20.89 -13.05
CA ASP A 204 -32.39 -21.68 -11.85
C ASP A 204 -31.46 -21.31 -10.69
N GLY A 205 -30.25 -20.78 -10.96
CA GLY A 205 -29.33 -20.32 -9.92
C GLY A 205 -28.18 -19.43 -10.41
N VAL A 206 -27.53 -18.75 -9.46
CA VAL A 206 -26.33 -17.93 -9.68
C VAL A 206 -25.27 -18.28 -8.65
N ARG A 207 -24.02 -18.40 -9.08
CA ARG A 207 -22.87 -18.75 -8.22
C ARG A 207 -21.61 -18.01 -8.62
N SER A 208 -20.68 -17.90 -7.69
CA SER A 208 -19.35 -17.34 -7.87
C SER A 208 -18.35 -18.07 -6.96
N PRO A 209 -17.16 -18.46 -7.47
CA PRO A 209 -16.11 -19.00 -6.62
C PRO A 209 -15.67 -18.04 -5.51
N GLU A 210 -15.68 -16.74 -5.78
CA GLU A 210 -15.19 -15.70 -4.87
C GLU A 210 -16.28 -15.15 -3.95
N LEU A 211 -17.55 -15.16 -4.38
CA LEU A 211 -18.67 -14.54 -3.66
C LEU A 211 -19.65 -15.55 -3.01
N GLY A 212 -19.63 -16.82 -3.44
CA GLY A 212 -20.46 -17.89 -2.89
C GLY A 212 -21.33 -18.63 -3.91
N GLN A 213 -21.90 -19.78 -3.50
CA GLN A 213 -22.54 -20.74 -4.42
C GLN A 213 -24.04 -20.54 -4.64
N ASN A 214 -24.72 -19.75 -3.79
CA ASN A 214 -26.17 -19.56 -3.81
C ASN A 214 -26.51 -18.08 -3.82
N LEU A 215 -26.07 -17.37 -4.85
CA LEU A 215 -26.35 -15.95 -5.02
C LEU A 215 -27.79 -15.74 -5.52
N ALA A 216 -28.41 -14.64 -5.10
CA ALA A 216 -29.66 -14.20 -5.68
C ALA A 216 -29.49 -13.90 -7.19
N THR A 217 -30.57 -14.00 -7.96
CA THR A 217 -30.54 -13.72 -9.41
C THR A 217 -30.09 -12.30 -9.74
N SER A 218 -30.27 -11.35 -8.83
CA SER A 218 -29.62 -10.05 -8.88
C SER A 218 -29.20 -9.64 -7.47
N GLY A 219 -28.07 -8.95 -7.36
CA GLY A 219 -27.53 -8.53 -6.08
C GLY A 219 -26.24 -7.75 -6.22
N SER A 220 -25.74 -7.29 -5.08
CA SER A 220 -24.46 -6.62 -4.96
C SER A 220 -23.74 -7.02 -3.69
N VAL A 221 -22.41 -7.02 -3.72
CA VAL A 221 -21.55 -7.29 -2.57
C VAL A 221 -20.40 -6.32 -2.53
N VAL A 222 -20.05 -5.87 -1.33
CA VAL A 222 -18.88 -5.03 -1.08
C VAL A 222 -17.68 -5.93 -0.84
N VAL A 223 -16.57 -5.64 -1.51
CA VAL A 223 -15.31 -6.40 -1.42
C VAL A 223 -14.15 -5.45 -1.10
N SER A 224 -13.11 -5.98 -0.45
CA SER A 224 -11.88 -5.26 -0.10
C SER A 224 -10.64 -6.16 -0.27
N PRO A 225 -10.32 -6.61 -1.49
CA PRO A 225 -9.14 -7.45 -1.71
C PRO A 225 -7.83 -6.67 -1.48
N SER A 226 -6.77 -7.38 -1.06
CA SER A 226 -5.41 -6.82 -0.84
C SER A 226 -4.49 -6.90 -2.07
N SER A 227 -4.99 -7.45 -3.18
CA SER A 227 -4.28 -7.55 -4.45
C SER A 227 -5.27 -7.67 -5.62
N ASN A 228 -4.77 -7.52 -6.85
CA ASN A 228 -5.59 -7.67 -8.06
C ASN A 228 -6.37 -8.98 -8.02
N GLN A 229 -7.70 -8.87 -8.13
CA GLN A 229 -8.60 -10.01 -7.99
C GLN A 229 -9.58 -10.06 -9.14
N ARG A 230 -9.71 -11.25 -9.73
CA ARG A 230 -10.77 -11.57 -10.68
C ARG A 230 -12.00 -12.09 -9.95
N TYR A 231 -13.17 -11.63 -10.36
CA TYR A 231 -14.45 -12.11 -9.87
C TYR A 231 -15.24 -12.72 -11.02
N THR A 232 -15.68 -13.97 -10.86
CA THR A 232 -16.44 -14.70 -11.87
C THR A 232 -17.83 -15.01 -11.34
N VAL A 233 -18.86 -14.66 -12.12
CA VAL A 233 -20.25 -14.99 -11.83
C VAL A 233 -20.79 -15.90 -12.92
N VAL A 234 -21.47 -16.96 -12.50
CA VAL A 234 -22.09 -17.96 -13.38
C VAL A 234 -23.57 -18.03 -13.08
N ALA A 235 -24.40 -17.73 -14.08
CA ALA A 235 -25.83 -18.01 -14.06
C ALA A 235 -26.09 -19.33 -14.80
N TYR A 236 -26.91 -20.20 -14.22
CA TYR A 236 -27.13 -21.53 -14.77
C TYR A 236 -28.58 -22.00 -14.68
N ASN A 237 -28.88 -22.97 -15.53
CA ASN A 237 -30.03 -23.86 -15.44
C ASN A 237 -29.55 -25.30 -15.76
N PRO A 238 -30.41 -26.33 -15.71
CA PRO A 238 -30.02 -27.73 -15.92
C PRO A 238 -29.39 -28.07 -17.28
N VAL A 239 -29.34 -27.13 -18.21
CA VAL A 239 -28.85 -27.33 -19.58
C VAL A 239 -27.72 -26.36 -19.93
N TYR A 240 -27.85 -25.10 -19.53
CA TYR A 240 -26.97 -24.02 -19.93
C TYR A 240 -26.33 -23.35 -18.72
N GLU A 241 -25.06 -23.03 -18.86
CA GLU A 241 -24.35 -22.10 -17.99
C GLU A 241 -23.91 -20.88 -18.80
N ARG A 242 -24.01 -19.68 -18.22
CA ARG A 242 -23.43 -18.46 -18.76
C ARG A 242 -22.55 -17.82 -17.70
N SER A 243 -21.29 -17.59 -18.07
CA SER A 243 -20.28 -16.97 -17.22
C SER A 243 -19.92 -15.56 -17.68
N ARG A 244 -19.62 -14.69 -16.72
CA ARG A 244 -19.01 -13.36 -16.88
C ARG A 244 -17.95 -13.19 -15.82
N PHE A 245 -16.90 -12.46 -16.15
CA PHE A 245 -15.86 -12.09 -15.20
C PHE A 245 -15.55 -10.60 -15.31
N ILE A 246 -15.04 -10.06 -14.21
CA ILE A 246 -14.50 -8.70 -14.11
C ILE A 246 -13.19 -8.76 -13.31
N ASP A 247 -12.24 -7.90 -13.67
CA ASP A 247 -10.97 -7.76 -12.95
C ASP A 247 -11.03 -6.46 -12.13
N LEU A 248 -10.81 -6.57 -10.81
CA LEU A 248 -10.66 -5.44 -9.92
C LEU A 248 -9.18 -5.19 -9.68
N THR A 249 -8.70 -4.01 -10.09
CA THR A 249 -7.32 -3.60 -9.89
C THR A 249 -7.16 -3.00 -8.49
N VAL A 250 -6.12 -3.39 -7.76
CA VAL A 250 -5.78 -2.88 -6.43
C VAL A 250 -4.41 -2.22 -6.51
N TYR A 251 -4.37 -0.92 -6.27
CA TYR A 251 -3.13 -0.15 -6.19
C TYR A 251 -2.65 -0.04 -4.75
N ARG A 252 -1.34 0.03 -4.56
CA ARG A 252 -0.72 0.31 -3.27
C ARG A 252 -0.19 1.72 -3.22
N ILE A 253 -0.22 2.31 -2.03
CA ILE A 253 0.40 3.62 -1.81
C ILE A 253 1.91 3.45 -2.00
N PRO A 254 2.55 4.28 -2.85
CA PRO A 254 3.99 4.24 -3.03
C PRO A 254 4.75 4.45 -1.72
N THR A 255 5.83 3.70 -1.52
CA THR A 255 6.75 3.93 -0.40
C THR A 255 8.08 4.47 -0.91
N ALA A 256 8.74 5.27 -0.08
CA ALA A 256 10.03 5.89 -0.39
C ALA A 256 10.97 5.68 0.80
N THR A 257 12.25 5.52 0.53
CA THR A 257 13.30 5.52 1.55
C THR A 257 14.47 6.31 1.01
N LEU A 258 14.92 7.31 1.77
CA LEU A 258 16.05 8.17 1.43
C LEU A 258 16.99 8.25 2.64
N THR A 259 18.26 7.97 2.42
CA THR A 259 19.30 8.05 3.45
C THR A 259 20.47 8.90 2.98
N ALA A 260 21.10 9.63 3.91
CA ALA A 260 22.34 10.37 3.65
C ALA A 260 23.48 9.77 4.49
N THR A 261 24.60 9.41 3.85
CA THR A 261 25.75 8.84 4.54
C THR A 261 27.08 9.48 4.09
N PRO A 262 27.86 10.08 5.00
CA PRO A 262 27.49 10.42 6.38
C PRO A 262 26.39 11.50 6.45
N SER A 263 25.66 11.55 7.57
CA SER A 263 24.65 12.60 7.84
C SER A 263 25.25 13.92 8.32
N THR A 264 26.54 13.92 8.65
CA THR A 264 27.30 15.11 9.07
C THR A 264 28.60 15.14 8.28
N ILE A 265 28.89 16.29 7.67
CA ILE A 265 30.12 16.51 6.90
C ILE A 265 30.77 17.84 7.30
N VAL A 266 32.07 17.97 7.05
CA VAL A 266 32.72 19.29 7.07
C VAL A 266 32.58 19.94 5.69
N VAL A 267 32.41 21.27 5.63
CA VAL A 267 32.37 22.02 4.36
C VAL A 267 33.52 21.59 3.45
N GLY A 268 33.19 21.28 2.19
CA GLY A 268 34.14 20.79 1.19
C GLY A 268 34.22 19.26 1.10
N GLN A 269 33.67 18.53 2.07
CA GLN A 269 33.48 17.08 1.98
C GLN A 269 32.20 16.73 1.19
N SER A 270 31.93 15.44 1.06
CA SER A 270 30.79 14.90 0.33
C SER A 270 30.05 13.85 1.14
N ALA A 271 28.75 13.72 0.90
CA ALA A 271 27.91 12.63 1.39
C ALA A 271 27.23 11.90 0.22
N SER A 272 26.89 10.63 0.43
CA SER A 272 26.08 9.83 -0.48
C SER A 272 24.61 9.93 -0.09
N LEU A 273 23.75 10.32 -1.04
CA LEU A 273 22.31 10.12 -0.94
C LEU A 273 21.97 8.78 -1.58
N ASP A 274 21.38 7.87 -0.82
CA ASP A 274 20.95 6.56 -1.29
C ASP A 274 19.44 6.44 -1.14
N TRP A 275 18.75 5.97 -2.18
CA TRP A 275 17.30 5.85 -2.15
C TRP A 275 16.75 4.61 -2.81
N THR A 276 15.58 4.20 -2.33
CA THR A 276 14.75 3.15 -2.91
C THR A 276 13.27 3.53 -2.82
N SER A 277 12.43 2.89 -3.64
CA SER A 277 10.97 3.06 -3.60
C SER A 277 10.26 1.78 -4.01
N SER A 278 9.00 1.64 -3.56
CA SER A 278 8.09 0.56 -3.98
C SER A 278 6.77 1.15 -4.49
N ASP A 279 6.10 0.41 -5.36
CA ASP A 279 4.76 0.75 -5.88
C ASP A 279 4.66 2.14 -6.55
N ALA A 280 5.81 2.71 -6.93
CA ALA A 280 5.97 4.00 -7.60
C ALA A 280 6.22 3.83 -9.10
N ASN A 281 5.79 4.82 -9.89
CA ASN A 281 6.07 4.93 -11.32
C ASN A 281 7.10 6.03 -11.63
N SER A 282 7.25 7.02 -10.76
CA SER A 282 8.24 8.09 -10.88
C SER A 282 8.75 8.54 -9.52
N ALA A 283 9.98 9.04 -9.50
CA ALA A 283 10.66 9.55 -8.32
C ALA A 283 11.39 10.87 -8.65
N SER A 284 11.45 11.78 -7.68
CA SER A 284 12.21 13.03 -7.78
C SER A 284 12.78 13.44 -6.44
N ILE A 285 13.97 14.01 -6.43
CA ILE A 285 14.59 14.62 -5.24
C ILE A 285 14.63 16.14 -5.44
N ASN A 286 14.29 16.89 -4.40
CA ASN A 286 14.35 18.36 -4.41
C ASN A 286 15.81 18.88 -4.38
N GLN A 287 16.00 20.15 -4.00
CA GLN A 287 17.33 20.80 -3.93
C GLN A 287 18.11 20.79 -5.25
N GLY A 288 17.40 20.92 -6.37
CA GLY A 288 17.99 21.02 -7.70
C GLY A 288 18.38 19.69 -8.36
N ILE A 289 18.14 18.54 -7.71
CA ILE A 289 18.43 17.21 -8.30
C ILE A 289 17.38 16.85 -9.37
N GLY A 290 16.10 16.99 -9.06
CA GLY A 290 15.01 16.75 -10.01
C GLY A 290 14.63 15.27 -10.14
N SER A 291 14.23 14.85 -11.35
CA SER A 291 13.77 13.48 -11.60
C SER A 291 14.90 12.47 -11.45
N VAL A 292 14.64 11.38 -10.75
CA VAL A 292 15.59 10.28 -10.52
C VAL A 292 14.93 8.93 -10.83
N ASN A 293 15.75 7.88 -10.93
CA ASN A 293 15.24 6.51 -11.00
C ASN A 293 14.57 6.10 -9.68
N LEU A 294 13.74 5.05 -9.70
CA LEU A 294 13.02 4.55 -8.52
C LEU A 294 13.95 4.05 -7.40
N SER A 295 15.20 3.73 -7.74
CA SER A 295 16.29 3.53 -6.79
C SER A 295 17.58 4.07 -7.38
N GLY A 296 18.52 4.45 -6.52
CA GLY A 296 19.80 5.00 -6.95
C GLY A 296 20.64 5.53 -5.80
N SER A 297 21.79 6.07 -6.18
CA SER A 297 22.75 6.72 -5.30
C SER A 297 23.31 7.96 -5.98
N LEU A 298 23.54 9.03 -5.23
CA LEU A 298 24.10 10.29 -5.74
C LEU A 298 24.99 10.93 -4.67
N THR A 299 26.22 11.25 -5.06
CA THR A 299 27.13 12.02 -4.21
C THR A 299 26.80 13.52 -4.28
N VAL A 300 26.70 14.16 -3.12
CA VAL A 300 26.43 15.59 -2.96
C VAL A 300 27.47 16.25 -2.04
N SER A 301 27.77 17.52 -2.28
CA SER A 301 28.70 18.32 -1.47
C SER A 301 28.07 19.66 -1.09
N PRO A 302 27.06 19.67 -0.21
CA PRO A 302 26.42 20.91 0.23
C PRO A 302 27.38 21.77 1.05
N THR A 303 27.21 23.09 0.99
CA THR A 303 28.02 24.08 1.73
C THR A 303 27.35 24.58 3.01
N THR A 304 26.08 24.25 3.20
CA THR A 304 25.26 24.61 4.36
C THR A 304 24.35 23.43 4.69
N ASP A 305 23.82 23.40 5.91
CA ASP A 305 22.79 22.43 6.31
C ASP A 305 21.68 22.34 5.26
N ILE A 306 21.32 21.10 4.89
CA ILE A 306 20.36 20.86 3.82
C ILE A 306 19.53 19.61 4.09
N THR A 307 18.24 19.70 3.79
CA THR A 307 17.32 18.56 3.82
C THR A 307 16.89 18.23 2.40
N TYR A 308 17.17 16.99 1.99
CA TYR A 308 16.70 16.41 0.76
C TYR A 308 15.38 15.67 1.01
N THR A 309 14.46 15.79 0.08
CA THR A 309 13.14 15.14 0.10
C THR A 309 12.99 14.34 -1.18
N LEU A 310 12.88 13.03 -1.04
CA LEU A 310 12.50 12.12 -2.11
C LEU A 310 10.96 12.09 -2.17
N SER A 311 10.41 12.43 -3.32
CA SER A 311 8.98 12.33 -3.62
C SER A 311 8.76 11.28 -4.69
N VAL A 312 7.85 10.33 -4.44
CA VAL A 312 7.52 9.26 -5.38
C VAL A 312 6.03 9.22 -5.64
N THR A 313 5.63 8.93 -6.88
CA THR A 313 4.23 8.89 -7.30
C THR A 313 3.95 7.64 -8.09
N GLY A 314 2.77 7.05 -7.88
CA GLY A 314 2.28 5.89 -8.60
C GLY A 314 0.76 5.84 -8.66
N ASN A 315 0.21 4.80 -9.28
CA ASN A 315 -1.25 4.67 -9.43
C ASN A 315 -2.03 4.67 -8.11
N GLY A 316 -1.40 4.29 -6.99
CA GLY A 316 -2.02 4.30 -5.66
C GLY A 316 -1.85 5.61 -4.89
N GLY A 317 -1.23 6.64 -5.47
CA GLY A 317 -1.05 7.95 -4.84
C GLY A 317 0.42 8.39 -4.82
N SER A 318 0.86 8.95 -3.70
CA SER A 318 2.22 9.47 -3.53
C SER A 318 2.80 9.05 -2.18
N GLY A 319 4.12 8.88 -2.14
CA GLY A 319 4.91 8.68 -0.93
C GLY A 319 6.10 9.65 -0.91
N SER A 320 6.70 9.84 0.26
CA SER A 320 7.89 10.68 0.39
C SER A 320 8.73 10.29 1.60
N ASP A 321 10.02 10.57 1.54
CA ASP A 321 10.95 10.45 2.67
C ASP A 321 12.00 11.56 2.61
N THR A 322 12.68 11.83 3.73
CA THR A 322 13.64 12.92 3.85
C THR A 322 14.96 12.48 4.48
N ALA A 323 16.08 13.01 3.98
CA ALA A 323 17.38 12.89 4.60
C ALA A 323 18.02 14.26 4.79
N THR A 324 18.56 14.51 5.99
CA THR A 324 19.23 15.77 6.33
C THR A 324 20.74 15.55 6.42
N ILE A 325 21.50 16.47 5.83
CA ILE A 325 22.94 16.57 5.97
C ILE A 325 23.26 17.84 6.75
N THR A 326 23.90 17.69 7.90
CA THR A 326 24.49 18.78 8.67
C THR A 326 25.89 19.08 8.16
N VAL A 327 26.18 20.35 7.90
CA VAL A 327 27.44 20.82 7.34
C VAL A 327 28.17 21.69 8.36
N LEU A 328 29.28 21.17 8.86
CA LEU A 328 30.14 21.84 9.83
C LEU A 328 31.18 22.70 9.14
N THR A 329 31.38 23.91 9.64
CA THR A 329 32.45 24.81 9.21
C THR A 329 33.61 24.75 10.19
N ILE A 330 34.84 24.64 9.69
CA ILE A 330 36.04 24.72 10.53
C ILE A 330 36.07 26.10 11.23
N PRO A 331 36.37 26.17 12.54
CA PRO A 331 36.54 27.44 13.23
C PRO A 331 37.74 28.20 12.68
N THR A 332 37.66 29.53 12.71
CA THR A 332 38.82 30.39 12.42
C THR A 332 39.31 31.01 13.71
N LEU A 333 40.63 31.17 13.83
CA LEU A 333 41.26 31.78 14.98
C LEU A 333 42.41 32.68 14.50
N ASN A 334 42.37 33.94 14.92
CA ASN A 334 43.41 34.93 14.72
C ASN A 334 43.78 35.54 16.07
N VAL A 335 45.07 35.52 16.37
CA VAL A 335 45.64 36.04 17.61
C VAL A 335 46.66 37.12 17.28
N VAL A 336 46.54 38.26 17.94
CA VAL A 336 47.53 39.33 17.96
C VAL A 336 48.09 39.43 19.37
N ALA A 337 49.40 39.29 19.49
CA ALA A 337 50.13 39.38 20.74
C ALA A 337 51.37 40.28 20.52
N PRO A 338 51.89 40.94 21.57
CA PRO A 338 53.15 41.67 21.48
C PRO A 338 54.30 40.70 21.18
N VAL A 339 55.35 41.21 20.53
CA VAL A 339 56.56 40.42 20.23
C VAL A 339 57.47 40.29 21.44
N SER A 340 57.48 41.30 22.31
CA SER A 340 58.26 41.31 23.55
C SER A 340 57.52 42.10 24.64
N VAL A 341 57.75 41.75 25.90
CA VAL A 341 57.16 42.40 27.09
C VAL A 341 58.20 42.45 28.21
N ASP A 342 58.28 43.56 28.94
CA ASP A 342 59.18 43.70 30.09
C ASP A 342 58.73 42.80 31.24
N TYR A 343 59.69 42.32 32.03
CA TYR A 343 59.44 41.42 33.14
C TYR A 343 58.38 41.97 34.11
N GLY A 344 57.46 41.10 34.55
CA GLY A 344 56.40 41.46 35.49
C GLY A 344 55.25 42.28 34.90
N GLN A 345 55.34 42.76 33.65
CA GLN A 345 54.27 43.53 33.01
C GLN A 345 53.12 42.64 32.51
N ASP A 346 51.93 43.26 32.39
CA ASP A 346 50.73 42.60 31.86
C ASP A 346 50.82 42.40 30.35
N ILE A 347 50.42 41.22 29.87
CA ILE A 347 50.40 40.89 28.44
C ILE A 347 48.97 41.06 27.92
N THR A 348 48.78 42.02 26.99
CA THR A 348 47.48 42.20 26.32
C THR A 348 47.49 41.48 24.98
N ILE A 349 46.51 40.60 24.77
CA ILE A 349 46.28 39.90 23.51
C ILE A 349 44.92 40.27 22.92
N GLU A 350 44.83 40.27 21.60
CA GLU A 350 43.56 40.37 20.87
C GLU A 350 43.29 39.04 20.18
N VAL A 351 42.11 38.48 20.44
CA VAL A 351 41.68 37.19 19.90
C VAL A 351 40.40 37.41 19.11
N SER A 352 40.40 36.94 17.86
CA SER A 352 39.26 37.03 16.95
C SER A 352 39.07 35.72 16.21
N GLY A 353 37.84 35.39 15.84
CA GLY A 353 37.54 34.12 15.20
C GLY A 353 36.08 33.93 14.82
N THR A 354 35.78 32.79 14.21
CA THR A 354 34.44 32.41 13.77
C THR A 354 34.14 30.94 14.02
N ASN A 355 32.85 30.59 14.06
CA ASN A 355 32.34 29.22 14.14
C ASN A 355 32.82 28.42 15.36
N THR A 356 33.04 29.09 16.49
CA THR A 356 33.29 28.41 17.77
C THR A 356 31.98 27.93 18.38
N ASP A 357 31.99 26.74 18.97
CA ASP A 357 30.77 26.11 19.48
C ASP A 357 30.19 26.93 20.66
N PRO A 358 28.93 27.41 20.58
CA PRO A 358 28.25 28.09 21.69
C PRO A 358 28.15 27.27 22.98
N SER A 359 28.19 25.94 22.87
CA SER A 359 28.15 24.99 23.99
C SER A 359 29.52 24.55 24.48
N GLY A 360 30.59 24.91 23.74
CA GLY A 360 31.97 24.60 24.08
C GLY A 360 32.62 25.63 25.02
N THR A 361 33.94 25.50 25.18
CA THR A 361 34.76 26.41 26.01
C THR A 361 35.23 27.67 25.27
N GLY A 362 34.96 27.78 23.96
CA GLY A 362 35.45 28.86 23.12
C GLY A 362 36.94 28.69 22.82
N VAL A 363 37.73 29.73 23.09
CA VAL A 363 39.19 29.69 22.97
C VAL A 363 39.81 29.38 24.33
N THR A 364 40.61 28.32 24.41
CA THR A 364 41.47 28.04 25.56
C THR A 364 42.90 28.47 25.28
N LEU A 365 43.55 29.04 26.28
CA LEU A 365 44.94 29.45 26.28
C LEU A 365 45.74 28.54 27.22
N VAL A 366 46.85 28.01 26.73
CA VAL A 366 47.88 27.33 27.52
C VAL A 366 49.17 28.10 27.36
N THR A 367 49.78 28.48 28.48
CA THR A 367 51.06 29.17 28.49
C THR A 367 52.15 28.17 28.82
N VAL A 368 53.14 28.06 27.96
CA VAL A 368 54.34 27.26 28.16
C VAL A 368 55.51 28.23 28.34
N GLN A 369 56.23 28.09 29.44
CA GLN A 369 57.42 28.88 29.70
C GLN A 369 58.64 28.22 29.07
N THR A 370 59.58 29.02 28.58
CA THR A 370 60.90 28.54 28.14
C THR A 370 61.98 29.32 28.86
N ASP A 371 62.89 28.59 29.50
CA ASP A 371 64.14 29.12 30.03
C ASP A 371 65.27 28.65 29.10
N GLU A 372 66.19 29.55 28.78
CA GLU A 372 67.38 29.28 27.98
C GLU A 372 68.36 28.33 28.71
N TYR A 373 68.29 28.25 30.05
CA TYR A 373 69.25 27.51 30.88
C TYR A 373 68.75 26.15 31.40
N GLU A 374 67.44 25.99 31.68
CA GLU A 374 66.88 24.77 32.32
C GLU A 374 66.09 23.83 31.35
N GLY A 375 65.86 24.22 30.09
CA GLY A 375 65.09 23.42 29.12
C GLY A 375 63.60 23.81 29.04
N PRO A 376 62.71 22.99 28.45
CA PRO A 376 61.29 23.35 28.33
C PRO A 376 60.69 23.54 29.74
N GLY A 377 60.26 24.77 30.01
CA GLY A 377 59.82 25.22 31.33
C GLY A 377 58.41 24.76 31.71
N SER A 378 57.89 25.33 32.79
CA SER A 378 56.60 24.94 33.36
C SER A 378 55.43 25.26 32.42
N THR A 379 54.41 24.40 32.40
CA THR A 379 53.16 24.63 31.66
C THR A 379 52.07 25.07 32.63
N LEU A 380 51.44 26.20 32.35
CA LEU A 380 50.31 26.71 33.14
C LEU A 380 49.02 25.96 32.82
N SER A 381 48.13 25.91 33.81
CA SER A 381 46.79 25.36 33.63
C SER A 381 46.04 26.09 32.51
N PRO A 382 45.27 25.38 31.67
CA PRO A 382 44.49 26.02 30.61
C PRO A 382 43.51 27.05 31.16
N ILE A 383 43.43 28.21 30.51
CA ILE A 383 42.47 29.28 30.83
C ILE A 383 41.50 29.46 29.66
N SER A 384 40.20 29.52 29.93
CA SER A 384 39.20 29.86 28.91
C SER A 384 39.08 31.38 28.76
N ILE A 385 39.24 31.87 27.53
CA ILE A 385 39.10 33.29 27.23
C ILE A 385 37.61 33.64 27.12
N PRO A 386 37.07 34.55 27.94
CA PRO A 386 35.64 34.89 27.91
C PRO A 386 35.19 35.47 26.56
N ASN A 387 33.90 35.30 26.24
CA ASN A 387 33.26 35.87 25.04
C ASN A 387 33.87 35.40 23.70
N THR A 388 34.35 34.15 23.64
CA THR A 388 34.97 33.56 22.44
C THR A 388 34.15 32.44 21.81
N THR A 389 32.86 32.33 22.13
CA THR A 389 31.93 31.34 21.55
C THR A 389 30.96 31.98 20.54
N GLY A 390 30.51 31.20 19.55
CA GLY A 390 29.50 31.61 18.58
C GLY A 390 30.03 31.86 17.17
N ASN A 391 29.15 32.44 16.33
CA ASN A 391 29.43 32.58 14.90
C ASN A 391 30.63 33.49 14.60
N SER A 392 30.84 34.53 15.42
CA SER A 392 31.98 35.44 15.30
C SER A 392 32.26 36.10 16.65
N PHE A 393 33.53 36.27 16.98
CA PHE A 393 33.95 37.00 18.17
C PHE A 393 35.21 37.83 17.91
N SER A 394 35.39 38.87 18.73
CA SER A 394 36.60 39.66 18.84
C SER A 394 36.64 40.20 20.27
N THR A 395 37.70 39.86 21.01
CA THR A 395 37.86 40.27 22.40
C THR A 395 39.33 40.51 22.71
N GLN A 396 39.57 41.40 23.66
CA GLN A 396 40.87 41.53 24.30
C GLN A 396 40.90 40.67 25.57
N TYR A 397 42.08 40.13 25.85
CA TYR A 397 42.35 39.39 27.07
C TYR A 397 43.69 39.85 27.64
N VAL A 398 43.75 40.04 28.95
CA VAL A 398 44.96 40.46 29.66
C VAL A 398 45.41 39.31 30.51
N ILE A 399 46.64 38.86 30.29
CA ILE A 399 47.34 37.90 31.15
C ILE A 399 48.08 38.74 32.19
N PRO A 400 47.69 38.71 33.47
CA PRO A 400 48.37 39.50 34.49
C PRO A 400 49.82 39.05 34.62
N GLY A 401 50.77 39.97 34.61
CA GLY A 401 52.20 39.65 34.77
C GLY A 401 52.45 38.89 36.08
N SER A 402 51.74 39.28 37.15
CA SER A 402 51.77 38.60 38.46
C SER A 402 51.25 37.15 38.47
N SER A 403 50.53 36.72 37.44
CA SER A 403 50.02 35.34 37.34
C SER A 403 51.01 34.38 36.68
N LEU A 404 52.08 34.92 36.09
CA LEU A 404 53.17 34.15 35.52
C LEU A 404 54.11 33.75 36.66
N PRO A 405 54.41 32.45 36.85
CA PRO A 405 55.39 32.02 37.85
C PRO A 405 56.77 32.39 37.32
N TYR A 406 57.29 33.52 37.79
CA TYR A 406 58.68 33.86 37.63
C TYR A 406 59.48 33.10 38.70
N ASP A 407 60.42 32.26 38.29
CA ASP A 407 61.39 31.66 39.20
C ASP A 407 62.56 32.64 39.45
N THR A 408 63.63 32.17 40.09
CA THR A 408 64.81 33.00 40.41
C THR A 408 65.62 33.45 39.20
N VAL A 409 65.31 32.96 38.00
CA VAL A 409 65.98 33.32 36.74
C VAL A 409 65.00 33.99 35.75
N GLY A 410 63.70 33.71 35.88
CA GLY A 410 62.64 34.18 35.01
C GLY A 410 62.62 33.44 33.66
N PRO A 411 61.45 33.24 33.03
CA PRO A 411 61.40 32.74 31.67
C PRO A 411 61.89 33.83 30.72
N THR A 412 62.80 33.51 29.80
CA THR A 412 63.27 34.43 28.75
C THR A 412 62.29 34.55 27.59
N ALA A 413 61.37 33.58 27.45
CA ALA A 413 60.26 33.65 26.50
C ALA A 413 59.02 32.87 26.98
N LEU A 414 57.87 33.23 26.44
CA LEU A 414 56.59 32.55 26.61
C LEU A 414 56.07 32.04 25.27
N GLU A 415 55.64 30.78 25.23
CA GLU A 415 54.87 30.21 24.14
C GLU A 415 53.39 30.13 24.55
N LEU A 416 52.55 30.92 23.89
CA LEU A 416 51.12 30.96 24.07
C LEU A 416 50.45 30.05 23.03
N GLN A 417 49.91 28.93 23.48
CA GLN A 417 49.17 27.98 22.67
C GLN A 417 47.66 28.23 22.83
N PHE A 418 46.99 28.56 21.73
CA PHE A 418 45.56 28.82 21.70
C PHE A 418 44.85 27.71 20.95
N THR A 419 43.75 27.20 21.50
CA THR A 419 42.88 26.22 20.86
C THR A 419 41.46 26.78 20.81
N ALA A 420 40.89 26.91 19.61
CA ALA A 420 39.47 27.25 19.44
C ALA A 420 38.66 25.96 19.22
N ASP A 421 37.63 25.75 20.04
CA ASP A 421 36.70 24.63 19.92
C ASP A 421 35.50 25.01 19.05
N GLY A 422 35.35 24.33 17.93
CA GLY A 422 34.31 24.52 16.93
C GLY A 422 33.29 23.38 16.95
N TYR A 423 32.23 23.55 16.15
CA TYR A 423 31.16 22.57 16.09
C TYR A 423 31.65 21.16 15.75
N GLY A 424 31.10 20.15 16.44
CA GLY A 424 31.37 18.73 16.15
C GLY A 424 32.81 18.29 16.44
N SER A 425 33.43 18.90 17.46
CA SER A 425 34.82 18.62 17.88
C SER A 425 35.88 19.04 16.86
N LEU A 426 35.54 19.97 15.97
CA LEU A 426 36.51 20.61 15.09
C LEU A 426 37.35 21.59 15.91
N ILE A 427 38.67 21.50 15.79
CA ILE A 427 39.58 22.40 16.50
C ILE A 427 40.47 23.16 15.53
N VAL A 428 40.85 24.38 15.93
CA VAL A 428 41.93 25.14 15.29
C VAL A 428 42.90 25.61 16.36
N GLU A 429 44.20 25.51 16.06
CA GLU A 429 45.26 25.87 16.99
C GLU A 429 46.12 27.00 16.42
N VAL A 430 46.54 27.92 17.28
CA VAL A 430 47.44 29.03 16.96
C VAL A 430 48.46 29.16 18.08
N THR A 431 49.74 29.27 17.72
CA THR A 431 50.83 29.51 18.68
C THR A 431 51.41 30.91 18.48
N LYS A 432 51.74 31.58 19.60
CA LYS A 432 52.45 32.87 19.61
C LYS A 432 53.60 32.83 20.60
N ASN A 433 54.73 33.37 20.18
CA ASN A 433 55.91 33.48 21.03
C ASN A 433 56.09 34.95 21.43
N ILE A 434 56.41 35.16 22.70
CA ILE A 434 56.65 36.48 23.29
C ILE A 434 57.99 36.43 24.01
N ASP A 435 58.90 37.33 23.67
CA ASP A 435 60.17 37.47 24.37
C ASP A 435 59.96 38.25 25.67
N ILE A 436 60.53 37.76 26.78
CA ILE A 436 60.48 38.47 28.07
C ILE A 436 61.79 39.24 28.22
N VAL A 437 61.68 40.55 28.27
CA VAL A 437 62.82 41.44 28.49
C VAL A 437 63.06 41.49 30.00
N ILE A 438 64.19 40.92 30.42
CA ILE A 438 64.64 40.91 31.81
C ILE A 438 65.83 41.86 31.89
N ASP A 439 65.78 42.87 32.76
CA ASP A 439 66.99 43.62 33.08
C ASP A 439 67.90 42.78 33.98
N MET A 440 69.02 42.34 33.41
CA MET A 440 70.06 41.56 34.08
C MET A 440 71.29 42.41 34.44
N THR A 441 71.33 43.68 34.01
CA THR A 441 72.46 44.56 34.23
C THR A 441 72.11 45.56 35.32
N PRO A 442 72.74 45.49 36.51
CA PRO A 442 72.68 46.61 37.43
C PRO A 442 73.18 47.86 36.70
N ASP A 443 72.45 48.97 36.84
CA ASP A 443 72.99 50.28 36.53
C ASP A 443 74.38 50.42 37.14
N ALA A 444 75.32 51.05 36.41
CA ALA A 444 76.69 51.21 36.87
C ALA A 444 76.72 52.08 38.15
N ILE A 445 76.80 51.42 39.31
CA ILE A 445 76.93 52.09 40.59
C ILE A 445 78.37 52.60 40.72
N ASP A 446 78.57 53.90 40.57
CA ASP A 446 79.81 54.56 40.97
C ASP A 446 79.87 54.54 42.51
N ILE A 447 80.50 53.51 43.07
CA ILE A 447 80.79 53.46 44.49
C ILE A 447 81.94 54.46 44.73
N PRO A 448 81.72 55.59 45.42
CA PRO A 448 82.82 56.49 45.75
C PRO A 448 83.82 55.71 46.60
N SER A 449 85.09 55.66 46.16
CA SER A 449 86.15 55.06 46.96
C SER A 449 86.21 55.78 48.30
N SER A 450 85.84 55.10 49.39
CA SER A 450 86.00 55.61 50.75
C SER A 450 87.49 55.56 51.14
N GLU A 451 88.34 56.34 50.48
CA GLU A 451 89.76 56.42 50.84
C GLU A 451 90.00 57.23 52.14
N ASP A 452 88.98 57.87 52.73
CA ASP A 452 89.20 58.89 53.76
C ASP A 452 88.66 58.56 55.18
N LYS A 453 88.53 57.28 55.57
CA LYS A 453 88.18 56.95 56.97
C LYS A 453 89.08 55.99 57.74
N PHE A 454 90.25 55.61 57.21
CA PHE A 454 91.13 54.64 57.92
C PHE A 454 92.62 55.01 58.00
N LEU A 455 92.97 56.29 58.12
CA LEU A 455 94.36 56.69 58.39
C LEU A 455 94.44 57.62 59.61
N GLY A 456 94.41 57.05 60.82
CA GLY A 456 94.97 57.75 61.97
C GLY A 456 94.44 57.43 63.38
N GLU A 457 93.38 56.65 63.56
CA GLU A 457 92.81 56.46 64.91
C GLU A 457 93.05 55.04 65.46
N GLU A 458 93.52 54.96 66.72
CA GLU A 458 93.66 53.72 67.48
C GLU A 458 92.29 53.06 67.70
N PRO A 459 92.22 51.72 67.76
CA PRO A 459 90.96 50.99 67.65
C PRO A 459 90.08 51.24 68.87
N VAL A 460 88.95 51.94 68.66
CA VAL A 460 87.87 51.99 69.64
C VAL A 460 87.13 50.66 69.58
N ILE A 461 87.32 49.85 70.63
CA ILE A 461 86.43 48.74 70.94
C ILE A 461 85.14 49.33 71.53
N THR A 462 84.16 49.56 70.66
CA THR A 462 82.75 49.41 71.01
C THR A 462 82.10 48.53 69.94
N PRO A 463 81.20 47.62 70.32
CA PRO A 463 80.46 46.80 69.37
C PRO A 463 79.32 47.64 68.79
N ASP A 464 79.67 48.81 68.25
CA ASP A 464 78.74 49.59 67.46
C ASP A 464 79.07 49.22 66.03
N VAL A 465 78.13 48.52 65.39
CA VAL A 465 78.18 48.14 63.98
C VAL A 465 78.35 49.43 63.18
N GLN A 466 79.59 49.86 62.96
CA GLN A 466 79.89 51.00 62.12
C GLN A 466 79.60 50.54 60.70
N VAL A 467 78.50 51.01 60.15
CA VAL A 467 78.18 50.83 58.73
C VAL A 467 79.32 51.44 57.92
N THR A 468 80.14 50.59 57.29
CA THR A 468 81.38 51.00 56.60
C THR A 468 81.14 51.50 55.18
N SER A 469 79.90 51.44 54.69
CA SER A 469 79.53 51.81 53.33
C SER A 469 78.32 52.75 53.31
N GLU A 470 78.17 53.51 52.24
CA GLU A 470 76.93 54.24 51.96
C GLU A 470 75.83 53.26 51.54
N ASN A 471 74.57 53.62 51.78
CA ASN A 471 73.43 52.79 51.37
C ASN A 471 73.44 52.64 49.84
N ILE A 472 73.63 51.41 49.35
CA ILE A 472 73.59 51.11 47.93
C ILE A 472 72.15 50.75 47.56
N VAL A 473 71.51 51.62 46.80
CA VAL A 473 70.16 51.36 46.29
C VAL A 473 70.27 50.60 44.98
N ILE A 474 69.77 49.37 44.96
CA ILE A 474 69.59 48.56 43.75
C ILE A 474 68.09 48.54 43.48
N ASN A 475 67.64 49.33 42.52
CA ASN A 475 66.21 49.53 42.23
C ASN A 475 65.81 49.18 40.80
N ASP A 476 66.75 48.71 39.97
CA ASP A 476 66.57 48.51 38.53
C ASP A 476 66.90 47.09 38.08
N ILE A 477 66.71 46.09 38.95
CA ILE A 477 66.89 44.68 38.59
C ILE A 477 65.59 43.94 38.85
N ASP A 478 65.11 43.25 37.82
CA ASP A 478 63.78 42.63 37.78
C ASP A 478 63.71 41.30 38.56
N ILE A 479 64.84 40.65 38.79
CA ILE A 479 64.95 39.35 39.48
C ILE A 479 65.73 39.46 40.80
N PRO A 480 65.50 38.56 41.79
CA PRO A 480 66.26 38.54 43.02
C PRO A 480 67.77 38.38 42.77
N VAL A 481 68.57 39.28 43.32
CA VAL A 481 70.04 39.26 43.16
C VAL A 481 70.76 38.67 44.36
N GLU A 482 71.77 37.84 44.11
CA GLU A 482 72.70 37.36 45.14
C GLU A 482 73.88 38.35 45.27
N ILE A 483 74.00 39.00 46.42
CA ILE A 483 75.14 39.85 46.74
C ILE A 483 76.30 38.96 47.23
N LYS A 484 77.50 39.16 46.68
CA LYS A 484 78.71 38.46 47.09
C LYS A 484 79.84 39.45 47.33
N ALA A 485 80.76 39.12 48.23
CA ALA A 485 81.95 39.93 48.48
C ALA A 485 83.23 39.08 48.46
N ASP A 486 84.36 39.72 48.18
CA ASP A 486 85.69 39.10 48.27
C ASP A 486 86.15 38.87 49.72
N SER A 487 85.45 39.48 50.69
CA SER A 487 85.74 39.47 52.12
C SER A 487 84.48 39.20 52.94
N PRO A 488 84.58 38.63 54.16
CA PRO A 488 83.41 38.39 55.01
C PRO A 488 82.81 39.73 55.45
N ILE A 489 81.67 40.08 54.85
CA ILE A 489 80.89 41.26 55.24
C ILE A 489 79.47 40.86 55.59
N GLN A 490 78.84 41.68 56.42
CA GLN A 490 77.40 41.63 56.65
C GLN A 490 76.78 42.78 55.88
N VAL A 491 75.66 42.50 55.21
CA VAL A 491 74.85 43.53 54.57
C VAL A 491 73.51 43.61 55.30
N GLU A 492 73.04 44.83 55.46
CA GLU A 492 71.67 45.10 55.84
C GLU A 492 70.87 45.30 54.55
N ILE A 493 69.74 44.60 54.44
CA ILE A 493 68.84 44.71 53.29
C ILE A 493 67.58 45.45 53.77
N ASP A 494 67.10 46.42 52.99
CA ASP A 494 65.85 47.18 53.19
C ASP A 494 65.74 48.04 54.48
N GLY A 495 66.80 48.16 55.29
CA GLY A 495 66.83 49.05 56.45
C GLY A 495 66.07 48.53 57.68
N ASP A 496 65.86 47.22 57.76
CA ASP A 496 65.14 46.54 58.85
C ASP A 496 66.03 46.16 60.06
N ASP A 497 67.28 46.63 60.11
CA ASP A 497 68.30 46.32 61.12
C ASP A 497 68.63 44.81 61.24
N ASN A 498 68.33 44.05 60.17
CA ASN A 498 68.62 42.63 60.04
C ASN A 498 69.88 42.43 59.17
N TRP A 499 71.01 42.17 59.83
CA TRP A 499 72.31 42.00 59.18
C TRP A 499 72.54 40.54 58.76
N VAL A 500 72.72 40.32 57.46
CA VAL A 500 72.92 38.98 56.88
C VAL A 500 74.37 38.82 56.42
N ASN A 501 75.00 37.71 56.79
CA ASN A 501 76.31 37.34 56.21
C ASN A 501 76.13 37.03 54.74
N ILE A 502 76.87 37.72 53.87
CA ILE A 502 76.86 37.38 52.44
C ILE A 502 77.94 36.36 52.12
N ARG A 503 77.70 35.62 51.04
CA ARG A 503 78.64 34.60 50.58
C ARG A 503 79.92 35.25 50.08
N GLN A 504 81.06 34.72 50.49
CA GLN A 504 82.35 35.11 49.93
C GLN A 504 82.50 34.53 48.51
N ILE A 505 83.01 35.32 47.57
CA ILE A 505 83.30 34.90 46.18
C ILE A 505 84.46 33.91 46.16
#